data_AF-A0A0X8CL62-F1
#
_entry.id   AF-A0A0X8CL62-F1
#
_cell.length_a   1.000
_cell.length_b   1.000
_cell.length_c   1.000
_cell.angle_alpha   90.00
_cell.angle_beta   90.00
_cell.angle_gamma   90.00
#
_symmetry.space_group_name_H-M   'P 1'
#
loop_
_entity.id
_entity.type
_entity.pdbx_description
1 polymer ?
#
loop_
_entity_poly.entity_id
_entity_poly.type
_entity_poly.pdbx_seq_one_letter_code
_entity_poly.pdbx_strand_id
1 'polypeptide(L)'
;MGRPIGSVNKEKPFNDALRIALKSRPLALRRVADQLIDKAEAGNLAYIRELIDRLDGKPLQVFDRQDVPIHELSDAELYRIAARGGVSPDTMLLLPPAKVRSDEPG
;
A
#
# COMPACT_ATOMS: atom_id res chain seq x y z
N MET A 1 -7.51 -2.76 7.99
CA MET A 1 -7.29 -1.62 8.91
C MET A 1 -6.34 -0.64 8.24
N GLY A 2 -6.81 0.58 7.94
CA GLY A 2 -5.99 1.65 7.36
C GLY A 2 -5.05 2.29 8.39
N ARG A 3 -3.90 2.77 7.93
CA ARG A 3 -2.87 3.36 8.79
C ARG A 3 -3.41 4.64 9.47
N PRO A 4 -3.20 4.84 10.79
CA PRO A 4 -3.72 6.00 11.50
C PRO A 4 -3.20 7.32 10.93
N ILE A 5 -4.11 8.29 10.84
CA ILE A 5 -3.84 9.67 10.38
C ILE A 5 -2.78 10.28 11.31
N GLY A 6 -1.69 10.81 10.72
CA GLY A 6 -0.56 11.39 11.46
C GLY A 6 0.59 10.41 11.77
N SER A 7 0.48 9.13 11.41
CA SER A 7 1.59 8.20 11.62
C SER A 7 2.77 8.48 10.68
N VAL A 8 3.95 8.67 11.29
CA VAL A 8 5.19 8.97 10.55
C VAL A 8 5.58 7.76 9.71
N ASN A 9 5.61 7.92 8.39
CA ASN A 9 6.07 6.86 7.51
C ASN A 9 7.59 6.73 7.60
N LYS A 10 8.08 5.88 8.51
CA LYS A 10 9.52 5.66 8.76
C LYS A 10 10.32 5.30 7.51
N GLU A 11 9.70 4.66 6.53
CA GLU A 11 10.35 4.31 5.26
C GLU A 11 10.57 5.53 4.35
N LYS A 12 9.73 6.57 4.48
CA LYS A 12 9.79 7.74 3.59
C LYS A 12 11.10 8.52 3.75
N PRO A 13 11.57 8.89 4.96
CA PRO A 13 12.86 9.55 5.14
C PRO A 13 14.05 8.73 4.62
N PHE A 14 14.04 7.41 4.84
CA PHE A 14 15.11 6.53 4.36
C PHE A 14 15.14 6.47 2.83
N ASN A 15 13.98 6.28 2.20
CA ASN A 15 13.87 6.25 0.74
C ASN A 15 14.28 7.59 0.11
N ASP A 16 13.96 8.71 0.75
CA ASP A 16 14.35 10.04 0.27
C ASP A 16 15.86 10.23 0.36
N ALA A 17 16.49 9.85 1.48
CA ALA A 17 17.95 9.84 1.63
C ALA A 17 18.63 8.93 0.59
N LEU A 18 18.07 7.73 0.37
CA LEU A 18 18.58 6.79 -0.63
C LEU A 18 18.50 7.37 -2.04
N ARG A 19 17.39 8.02 -2.41
CA ARG A 19 17.26 8.71 -3.71
C ARG A 19 18.29 9.81 -3.88
N ILE A 20 18.56 10.61 -2.84
CA ILE A 20 19.59 11.65 -2.88
C ILE A 20 20.97 11.02 -3.09
N ALA A 21 21.29 9.95 -2.35
CA ALA A 21 22.56 9.24 -2.48
C ALA A 21 22.75 8.59 -3.87
N LEU A 22 21.68 8.09 -4.48
CA LEU A 22 21.72 7.51 -5.82
C LEU A 22 21.86 8.59 -6.90
N LYS A 23 21.22 9.75 -6.74
CA LYS A 23 21.38 10.89 -7.67
C LYS A 23 22.84 11.37 -7.74
N SER A 24 23.55 11.37 -6.61
CA SER A 24 24.98 11.73 -6.59
C SER A 24 25.91 10.61 -7.03
N ARG A 25 25.40 9.38 -7.24
CA ARG A 25 26.18 8.20 -7.62
C ARG A 25 25.46 7.38 -8.71
N PRO A 26 25.36 7.89 -9.94
CA PRO A 26 24.54 7.29 -10.99
C PRO A 26 24.95 5.86 -11.37
N LEU A 27 26.22 5.48 -11.15
CA LEU A 27 26.72 4.13 -11.43
C LEU A 27 26.61 3.16 -10.25
N ALA A 28 26.12 3.59 -9.08
CA ALA A 28 26.09 2.75 -7.89
C ALA A 28 25.22 1.50 -8.07
N LEU A 29 24.03 1.65 -8.67
CA LEU A 29 23.15 0.52 -8.94
C LEU A 29 23.75 -0.48 -9.92
N ARG A 30 24.46 0.01 -10.94
CA ARG A 30 25.18 -0.86 -11.89
C ARG A 30 26.23 -1.69 -11.18
N ARG A 31 27.06 -1.08 -10.34
CA ARG A 31 28.09 -1.81 -9.56
C ARG A 31 27.48 -2.86 -8.62
N VAL A 32 26.33 -2.55 -8.02
CA VAL A 32 25.60 -3.53 -7.19
C VAL A 32 25.06 -4.68 -8.05
N ALA A 33 24.57 -4.40 -9.25
CA ALA A 33 24.14 -5.42 -10.20
C ALA A 33 25.31 -6.29 -10.66
N ASP A 34 26.47 -5.70 -10.96
CA ASP A 34 27.68 -6.45 -11.33
C ASP A 34 28.08 -7.42 -10.19
N GLN A 35 28.08 -6.95 -8.93
CA GLN A 35 28.34 -7.83 -7.76
C GLN A 35 27.30 -8.94 -7.57
N LEU A 36 26.04 -8.69 -7.91
CA LEU A 36 24.98 -9.68 -7.87
C LEU A 36 25.25 -10.79 -8.89
N ILE A 37 25.69 -10.41 -10.10
CA ILE A 37 26.07 -11.33 -11.18
C ILE A 37 27.30 -12.14 -10.76
N ASP A 38 28.39 -11.49 -10.34
CA ASP A 38 29.64 -12.16 -9.95
C ASP A 38 29.40 -13.25 -8.89
N LYS A 39 28.55 -12.95 -7.89
CA LYS A 39 28.21 -13.92 -6.82
C LYS A 39 27.32 -15.05 -7.31
N ALA A 40 26.44 -14.80 -8.26
CA ALA A 40 25.64 -15.84 -8.89
C ALA A 40 26.51 -16.77 -9.75
N GLU A 41 27.44 -16.20 -10.55
CA GLU A 41 28.40 -16.96 -11.35
C GLU A 41 29.32 -17.84 -10.48
N ALA A 42 29.67 -17.37 -9.28
CA ALA A 42 30.39 -18.15 -8.28
C ALA A 42 29.57 -19.32 -7.67
N GLY A 43 28.35 -19.57 -8.15
CA GLY A 43 27.49 -20.68 -7.73
C GLY A 43 26.66 -20.41 -6.47
N ASN A 44 26.53 -19.16 -6.04
CA ASN A 44 25.72 -18.85 -4.87
C ASN A 44 24.22 -18.89 -5.20
N LEU A 45 23.56 -19.97 -4.76
CA LEU A 45 22.15 -20.24 -5.02
C LEU A 45 21.20 -19.10 -4.58
N ALA A 46 21.54 -18.35 -3.52
CA ALA A 46 20.71 -17.22 -3.09
C ALA A 46 20.72 -16.08 -4.13
N TYR A 47 21.88 -15.78 -4.71
CA TYR A 47 22.02 -14.75 -5.74
C TYR A 47 21.44 -15.19 -7.08
N ILE A 48 21.58 -16.49 -7.42
CA ILE A 48 20.95 -17.07 -8.62
C ILE A 48 19.42 -16.93 -8.56
N ARG A 49 18.80 -17.29 -7.42
CA ARG A 49 17.35 -17.14 -7.23
C ARG A 49 16.90 -15.68 -7.32
N GLU A 50 17.65 -14.79 -6.68
CA GLU A 50 17.36 -13.37 -6.71
C GLU A 50 17.46 -12.78 -8.13
N LEU A 51 18.37 -13.26 -8.98
CA LEU A 51 18.43 -12.89 -10.40
C LEU A 51 17.20 -13.39 -11.16
N ILE A 52 16.81 -14.65 -10.95
CA ILE A 52 15.60 -15.23 -11.55
C ILE A 52 14.37 -14.40 -11.18
N ASP A 53 14.16 -14.13 -9.89
CA ASP A 53 13.02 -13.35 -9.39
C ASP A 53 12.96 -11.93 -9.98
N ARG A 54 14.11 -11.32 -10.27
CA ARG A 54 14.19 -9.99 -10.89
C ARG A 54 13.92 -10.02 -12.39
N LEU A 55 14.33 -11.07 -13.10
CA LEU A 55 14.19 -11.20 -14.55
C LEU A 55 12.80 -11.70 -14.96
N ASP A 56 12.26 -12.66 -14.23
CA ASP A 56 10.90 -13.18 -14.43
C ASP A 56 9.85 -12.11 -14.08
N GLY A 57 10.24 -11.15 -13.25
CA GLY A 57 9.40 -10.04 -12.82
C GLY A 57 8.36 -10.49 -11.80
N LYS A 58 7.73 -9.51 -11.14
CA LYS A 58 6.58 -9.79 -10.27
C LYS A 58 5.32 -9.78 -11.12
N PRO A 59 4.35 -10.69 -10.88
CA PRO A 59 3.04 -10.57 -11.49
C PRO A 59 2.47 -9.18 -11.16
N LEU A 60 2.00 -8.48 -12.20
CA LEU A 60 1.33 -7.19 -12.06
C LEU A 60 0.13 -7.37 -11.12
N GLN A 61 0.21 -6.78 -9.93
CA GLN A 61 -0.95 -6.72 -9.05
C GLN A 61 -1.95 -5.75 -9.68
N VAL A 62 -2.93 -6.31 -10.39
CA VAL A 62 -4.08 -5.54 -10.89
C VAL A 62 -4.89 -5.11 -9.66
N PHE A 63 -4.75 -3.86 -9.29
CA PHE A 63 -5.67 -3.25 -8.35
C PHE A 63 -6.95 -2.96 -9.11
N ASP A 64 -7.99 -3.78 -8.91
CA ASP A 64 -9.35 -3.41 -9.29
C ASP A 64 -9.83 -2.31 -8.34
N ARG A 65 -9.43 -1.09 -8.65
CA ARG A 65 -9.87 0.11 -7.96
C ARG A 65 -11.01 0.71 -8.77
N GLN A 66 -12.21 0.27 -8.45
CA GLN A 66 -13.41 0.97 -8.90
C GLN A 66 -13.55 2.24 -8.07
N ASP A 67 -13.09 3.36 -8.62
CA ASP A 67 -13.31 4.69 -8.03
C ASP A 67 -14.76 5.13 -8.30
N VAL A 68 -15.73 4.37 -7.77
CA VAL A 68 -17.14 4.77 -7.79
C VAL A 68 -17.37 5.74 -6.63
N PRO A 69 -17.83 6.97 -6.90
CA PRO A 69 -18.19 7.91 -5.85
C PRO A 69 -19.25 7.30 -4.92
N ILE A 70 -19.14 7.54 -3.61
CA ILE A 70 -20.02 6.91 -2.61
C ILE A 70 -21.52 7.15 -2.89
N HIS A 71 -21.88 8.27 -3.52
CA HIS A 71 -23.26 8.63 -3.85
C HIS A 71 -23.81 7.94 -5.10
N GLU A 72 -22.97 7.26 -5.87
CA GLU A 72 -23.37 6.46 -7.04
C GLU A 72 -23.58 4.98 -6.67
N LEU A 73 -23.22 4.58 -5.45
CA LEU A 73 -23.46 3.24 -4.93
C LEU A 73 -24.87 3.16 -4.35
N SER A 74 -25.61 2.12 -4.72
CA SER A 74 -26.86 1.79 -4.04
C SER A 74 -26.60 1.34 -2.59
N ASP A 75 -27.59 1.49 -1.72
CA ASP A 75 -27.52 0.97 -0.35
C ASP A 75 -27.15 -0.51 -0.30
N ALA A 76 -27.72 -1.31 -1.21
CA ALA A 76 -27.41 -2.74 -1.33
C ALA A 76 -25.95 -3.02 -1.72
N GLU A 77 -25.30 -2.13 -2.47
CA GLU A 77 -23.87 -2.22 -2.81
C GLU A 77 -23.00 -1.79 -1.64
N LEU A 78 -23.36 -0.71 -0.95
CA LEU A 78 -22.70 -0.27 0.28
C LEU A 78 -22.73 -1.35 1.36
N TYR A 79 -23.88 -2.01 1.56
CA TYR A 79 -24.01 -3.12 2.51
C TYR A 79 -23.13 -4.30 2.14
N ARG A 80 -23.04 -4.66 0.85
CA ARG A 80 -22.17 -5.76 0.39
C ARG A 80 -20.69 -5.45 0.61
N ILE A 81 -20.26 -4.21 0.36
CA ILE A 81 -18.88 -3.77 0.60
C ILE A 81 -18.56 -3.80 2.10
N ALA A 82 -19.46 -3.29 2.95
CA ALA A 82 -19.31 -3.28 4.40
C ALA A 82 -19.22 -4.70 5.00
N ALA A 83 -20.08 -5.61 4.53
CA ALA A 83 -20.09 -7.01 4.98
C ALA A 83 -18.79 -7.75 4.64
N ARG A 84 -18.13 -7.41 3.53
CA ARG A 84 -16.83 -7.98 3.14
C ARG A 84 -15.66 -7.43 3.98
N GLY A 85 -15.84 -6.28 4.63
CA GLY A 85 -14.84 -5.57 5.44
C GLY A 85 -14.76 -5.98 6.92
N GLY A 86 -15.56 -6.95 7.36
CA GLY A 86 -15.50 -7.51 8.71
C GLY A 86 -16.10 -6.64 9.81
N VAL A 87 -17.04 -5.74 9.48
CA VAL A 87 -17.87 -5.06 10.50
C VAL A 87 -19.23 -5.74 10.52
N SER A 88 -19.51 -6.44 11.60
CA SER A 88 -20.79 -7.12 11.82
C SER A 88 -21.93 -6.09 11.88
N PRO A 89 -23.15 -6.42 11.39
CA PRO A 89 -24.31 -5.53 11.44
C PRO A 89 -24.64 -5.05 12.86
N ASP A 90 -24.34 -5.87 13.87
CA ASP A 90 -24.53 -5.52 15.28
C ASP A 90 -23.70 -4.31 15.74
N THR A 91 -22.55 -4.06 15.11
CA THR A 91 -21.70 -2.90 15.46
C THR A 91 -22.28 -1.58 14.93
N MET A 92 -23.05 -1.59 13.83
CA MET A 92 -23.69 -0.39 13.29
C MET A 92 -24.91 0.05 14.11
N LEU A 93 -25.63 -0.88 14.73
CA LEU A 93 -26.81 -0.59 15.56
C LEU A 93 -26.47 0.03 16.93
N LEU A 94 -25.19 0.02 17.32
CA LEU A 94 -24.69 0.54 18.59
C LEU A 94 -24.12 1.97 18.48
N LEU A 95 -24.07 2.56 17.28
CA LEU A 95 -23.69 3.96 17.14
C LEU A 95 -24.86 4.83 17.61
N PRO A 96 -24.73 5.61 18.70
CA PRO A 96 -25.77 6.54 19.07
C PRO A 96 -25.95 7.55 17.93
N PRO A 97 -27.19 7.97 17.60
CA PRO A 97 -27.40 8.99 16.59
C PRO A 97 -26.61 10.23 16.99
N ALA A 98 -25.86 10.78 16.03
CA ALA A 98 -25.15 12.03 16.22
C ALA A 98 -26.16 13.06 16.75
N LYS A 99 -25.90 13.64 17.92
CA LYS A 99 -26.73 14.71 18.47
C LYS A 99 -26.78 15.84 17.44
N VAL A 100 -27.89 15.94 16.72
CA VAL A 100 -28.24 17.11 15.93
C VAL A 100 -28.34 18.25 16.94
N ARG A 101 -27.43 19.22 16.86
CA ARG A 101 -27.58 20.47 17.60
C ARG A 101 -28.82 21.15 17.04
N SER A 102 -29.91 21.11 17.79
CA SER A 102 -31.06 21.96 17.55
C SER A 102 -30.65 23.38 17.97
N ASP A 103 -30.17 24.16 17.02
CA ASP A 103 -30.24 25.62 17.16
C ASP A 103 -31.71 26.00 16.89
N GLU A 104 -32.46 26.33 17.94
CA GLU A 104 -33.76 26.99 17.80
C GLU A 104 -33.57 28.48 17.52
N PRO A 105 -34.30 29.06 16.55
CA PRO A 105 -34.57 30.48 16.49
C PRO A 105 -35.95 30.78 17.08
N GLY A 106 -36.01 31.76 17.99
CA GLY A 106 -37.27 32.29 18.55
C GLY A 106 -37.04 33.13 19.79
#